data_AF-A0A2V6Z666-F1
#
_entry.id   AF-A0A2V6Z666-F1
#
_cell.length_a   1.000
_cell.length_b   1.000
_cell.length_c   1.000
_cell.angle_alpha   90.00
_cell.angle_beta   90.00
_cell.angle_gamma   90.00
#
_symmetry.space_group_name_H-M   'P 1'
#
loop_
_entity.id
_entity.type
_entity.pdbx_description
1 polymer ?
#
loop_
_entity_poly.entity_id
_entity_poly.type
_entity_poly.pdbx_seq_one_letter_code
_entity_poly.pdbx_strand_id
1 'polypeptide(L)'
;MPDSFFGTSLRRDPNQPADLSARIDAQLRERLEEAVDFVCLGALVERRRALALPPPSADNTRDREEFTQSVRAFLAELQAAIVPTLDEAQRQKVAAAERALGDETQRLLGVHVALARELPDYWQRFETARAAYTAARVSSGGERRGLLGRLFGRD
;
A
#
# COMPACT_ATOMS: atom_id res chain seq x y z
N MET A 1 39.24 43.78 11.93
CA MET A 1 39.46 42.54 12.70
C MET A 1 39.12 42.89 14.15
N PRO A 2 38.09 42.28 14.76
CA PRO A 2 37.77 40.86 14.69
C PRO A 2 36.43 40.53 14.03
N ASP A 3 36.38 39.30 13.51
CA ASP A 3 35.21 38.54 13.08
C ASP A 3 34.13 38.46 14.16
N SER A 4 32.88 38.61 13.74
CA SER A 4 31.73 38.09 14.47
C SER A 4 30.92 37.23 13.51
N PHE A 5 31.18 35.93 13.62
CA PHE A 5 30.49 34.84 12.94
C PHE A 5 29.00 34.83 13.31
N PHE A 6 28.19 35.53 12.54
CA PHE A 6 26.79 35.18 12.34
C PHE A 6 26.70 34.36 11.05
N GLY A 7 26.57 33.04 11.15
CA GLY A 7 26.49 32.25 9.93
C GLY A 7 26.44 30.74 10.01
N THR A 8 26.09 30.10 11.13
CA THR A 8 25.66 28.68 11.07
C THR A 8 24.19 28.61 10.65
N SER A 9 23.91 29.11 9.45
CA SER A 9 22.72 28.67 8.72
C SER A 9 22.99 27.22 8.34
N LEU A 10 22.38 26.27 9.06
CA LEU A 10 22.31 24.85 8.73
C LEU A 10 21.46 24.64 7.45
N ARG A 11 21.78 25.35 6.37
CA ARG A 11 21.23 25.07 5.06
C ARG A 11 21.98 23.86 4.51
N ARG A 12 21.41 22.69 4.80
CA ARG A 12 21.79 21.41 4.20
C ARG A 12 21.79 21.58 2.69
N ASP A 13 22.92 21.27 2.06
CA ASP A 13 23.09 21.40 0.61
C ASP A 13 22.18 20.38 -0.10
N PRO A 14 21.24 20.83 -0.96
CA PRO A 14 20.29 19.96 -1.66
C PRO A 14 20.94 19.04 -2.72
N ASN A 15 22.24 19.18 -2.99
CA ASN A 15 23.00 18.33 -3.91
C ASN A 15 23.76 17.19 -3.22
N GLN A 16 23.62 16.97 -1.91
CA GLN A 16 24.25 15.81 -1.27
C GLN A 16 23.53 14.50 -1.66
N PRO A 17 24.25 13.42 -2.02
CA PRO A 17 23.65 12.16 -2.48
C PRO A 17 22.78 11.46 -1.43
N ALA A 18 23.06 11.67 -0.14
CA ALA A 18 22.21 11.22 0.96
C ALA A 18 20.82 11.90 0.94
N ASP A 19 20.74 13.16 0.45
CA ASP A 19 19.50 13.90 0.30
C ASP A 19 18.70 13.40 -0.91
N LEU A 20 19.35 13.12 -2.05
CA LEU A 20 18.67 12.58 -3.23
C LEU A 20 18.06 11.20 -2.99
N SER A 21 18.80 10.29 -2.36
CA SER A 21 18.30 8.96 -2.03
C SER A 21 17.06 9.03 -1.13
N ALA A 22 17.10 9.86 -0.09
CA ALA A 22 15.97 10.06 0.82
C ALA A 22 14.75 10.67 0.10
N ARG A 23 14.99 11.59 -0.85
CA ARG A 23 13.93 12.18 -1.68
C ARG A 23 13.30 11.17 -2.62
N ILE A 24 14.09 10.26 -3.21
CA ILE A 24 13.55 9.16 -4.02
C ILE A 24 12.68 8.26 -3.16
N ASP A 25 13.13 7.88 -1.97
CA ASP A 25 12.35 7.03 -1.06
C ASP A 25 11.05 7.70 -0.62
N ALA A 26 11.09 9.00 -0.33
CA ALA A 26 9.90 9.79 0.01
C ALA A 26 8.91 9.87 -1.16
N GLN A 27 9.41 10.11 -2.38
CA GLN A 27 8.59 10.15 -3.59
C GLN A 27 7.98 8.78 -3.89
N LEU A 28 8.75 7.69 -3.74
CA LEU A 28 8.26 6.33 -3.92
C LEU A 28 7.17 6.01 -2.90
N ARG A 29 7.37 6.38 -1.64
CA ARG A 29 6.37 6.20 -0.59
C ARG A 29 5.07 6.92 -0.93
N GLU A 30 5.14 8.20 -1.29
CA GLU A 30 3.94 9.00 -1.62
C GLU A 30 3.15 8.36 -2.78
N ARG A 31 3.86 7.96 -3.85
CA ARG A 31 3.21 7.31 -5.00
C ARG A 31 2.62 5.94 -4.65
N LEU A 32 3.29 5.18 -3.77
CA LEU A 32 2.76 3.91 -3.26
C LEU A 32 1.51 4.11 -2.41
N GLU A 33 1.51 5.10 -1.51
CA GLU A 33 0.36 5.45 -0.68
C GLU A 33 -0.85 5.80 -1.57
N GLU A 34 -0.67 6.70 -2.54
CA GLU A 34 -1.74 7.06 -3.49
C GLU A 34 -2.25 5.86 -4.30
N ALA A 35 -1.35 5.02 -4.83
CA ALA A 35 -1.72 3.86 -5.61
C ALA A 35 -2.51 2.84 -4.78
N VAL A 36 -2.06 2.57 -3.55
CA VAL A 36 -2.70 1.62 -2.64
C VAL A 36 -4.07 2.14 -2.19
N ASP A 37 -4.17 3.44 -1.89
CA ASP A 37 -5.42 4.10 -1.54
C ASP A 37 -6.43 3.98 -2.68
N PHE A 38 -6.00 4.24 -3.92
CA PHE A 38 -6.84 4.12 -5.11
C PHE A 38 -7.37 2.68 -5.29
N VAL A 39 -6.50 1.68 -5.15
CA VAL A 39 -6.88 0.27 -5.25
C VAL A 39 -7.87 -0.13 -4.17
N CYS A 40 -7.57 0.19 -2.91
CA CYS A 40 -8.38 -0.24 -1.77
C CYS A 40 -9.73 0.46 -1.73
N LEU A 41 -9.77 1.77 -2.03
CA LEU A 41 -11.02 2.52 -2.09
C LEU A 41 -11.87 2.05 -3.27
N GLY A 42 -11.28 1.84 -4.45
CA GLY A 42 -11.98 1.31 -5.62
C GLY A 42 -12.62 -0.04 -5.35
N ALA A 43 -11.86 -0.98 -4.78
CA ALA A 43 -12.38 -2.31 -4.42
C ALA A 43 -13.50 -2.23 -3.36
N LEU A 44 -13.39 -1.33 -2.37
CA LEU A 44 -14.42 -1.13 -1.36
C LEU A 44 -15.72 -0.57 -1.97
N VAL A 45 -15.61 0.43 -2.85
CA VAL A 45 -16.76 1.02 -3.56
C VAL A 45 -17.46 -0.03 -4.41
N GLU A 46 -16.72 -0.76 -5.25
CA GLU A 46 -17.31 -1.78 -6.12
C GLU A 46 -17.96 -2.92 -5.33
N ARG A 47 -17.34 -3.37 -4.23
CA ARG A 47 -17.95 -4.36 -3.35
C ARG A 47 -19.25 -3.86 -2.73
N ARG A 48 -19.29 -2.62 -2.22
CA ARG A 48 -20.52 -2.05 -1.63
C ARG A 48 -21.61 -1.86 -2.67
N ARG A 49 -21.24 -1.44 -3.89
CA ARG A 49 -22.15 -1.37 -5.03
C ARG A 49 -22.76 -2.73 -5.36
N ALA A 50 -21.96 -3.79 -5.42
CA ALA A 50 -22.44 -5.16 -5.66
C ALA A 50 -23.42 -5.65 -4.59
N LEU A 51 -23.30 -5.14 -3.36
CA LEU A 51 -24.16 -5.42 -2.22
C LEU A 51 -25.34 -4.42 -2.06
N ALA A 52 -25.52 -3.48 -3.00
CA ALA A 52 -26.50 -2.40 -2.91
C ALA A 52 -26.41 -1.56 -1.61
N LEU A 53 -25.19 -1.42 -1.07
CA LEU A 53 -24.88 -0.57 0.08
C LEU A 53 -24.50 0.84 -0.36
N PRO A 54 -24.68 1.86 0.50
CA PRO A 54 -24.19 3.20 0.21
C PRO A 54 -22.66 3.23 0.07
N PRO A 55 -22.12 4.21 -0.68
CA PRO A 55 -20.68 4.45 -0.76
C PRO A 55 -20.04 4.61 0.64
N PRO A 56 -18.74 4.29 0.79
CA PRO A 56 -18.03 4.50 2.04
C PRO A 56 -17.97 6.00 2.37
N SER A 57 -18.07 6.34 3.65
CA SER A 57 -17.95 7.71 4.15
C SER A 57 -16.71 7.86 5.03
N ALA A 58 -15.93 8.92 4.84
CA ALA A 58 -14.78 9.25 5.67
C ALA A 58 -15.18 9.57 7.13
N ASP A 59 -16.39 10.08 7.34
CA ASP A 59 -16.91 10.40 8.68
C ASP A 59 -17.34 9.14 9.45
N ASN A 60 -17.55 8.03 8.75
CA ASN A 60 -17.93 6.76 9.35
C ASN A 60 -16.71 5.98 9.83
N THR A 61 -16.59 5.81 11.14
CA THR A 61 -15.48 5.07 11.78
C THR A 61 -15.32 3.65 11.24
N ARG A 62 -16.43 2.94 11.00
CA ARG A 62 -16.39 1.56 10.50
C ARG A 62 -15.84 1.50 9.07
N ASP A 63 -16.22 2.45 8.23
CA ASP A 63 -15.73 2.51 6.85
C ASP A 63 -14.23 2.84 6.83
N ARG A 64 -13.75 3.72 7.73
CA ARG A 64 -12.30 3.98 7.91
C ARG A 64 -11.55 2.73 8.35
N GLU A 65 -12.08 1.99 9.33
CA GLU A 65 -11.46 0.74 9.80
C GLU A 65 -11.41 -0.32 8.69
N GLU A 66 -12.49 -0.50 7.94
CA GLU A 66 -12.54 -1.43 6.79
C GLU A 66 -11.54 -1.04 5.70
N PHE A 67 -11.39 0.26 5.45
CA PHE A 67 -10.39 0.77 4.52
C PHE A 67 -8.96 0.50 5.01
N THR A 68 -8.62 0.84 6.26
CA THR A 68 -7.30 0.56 6.84
C THR A 68 -6.96 -0.94 6.82
N GLN A 69 -7.93 -1.81 7.14
CA GLN A 69 -7.74 -3.26 7.04
C GLN A 69 -7.50 -3.71 5.59
N SER A 70 -8.23 -3.13 4.64
CA SER A 70 -8.05 -3.42 3.22
C SER A 70 -6.67 -3.03 2.70
N VAL A 71 -6.14 -1.87 3.15
CA VAL A 71 -4.77 -1.43 2.85
C VAL A 71 -3.74 -2.44 3.36
N ARG A 72 -3.83 -2.83 4.63
CA ARG A 72 -2.90 -3.81 5.22
C ARG A 72 -2.97 -5.17 4.52
N ALA A 73 -4.17 -5.65 4.24
CA ALA A 73 -4.38 -6.92 3.55
C ALA A 73 -3.75 -6.90 2.15
N PHE A 74 -4.02 -5.85 1.36
CA PHE A 74 -3.46 -5.73 0.01
C PHE A 74 -1.93 -5.68 0.02
N LEU A 75 -1.33 -4.87 0.90
CA LEU A 75 0.13 -4.78 1.01
C LEU A 75 0.76 -6.11 1.44
N ALA A 76 0.13 -6.83 2.39
CA ALA A 76 0.61 -8.13 2.84
C ALA A 76 0.50 -9.20 1.74
N GLU A 77 -0.61 -9.23 0.99
CA GLU A 77 -0.80 -10.14 -0.15
C GLU A 77 0.20 -9.85 -1.26
N LEU A 78 0.41 -8.58 -1.62
CA LEU A 78 1.42 -8.17 -2.60
C LEU A 78 2.83 -8.59 -2.17
N GLN A 79 3.17 -8.38 -0.90
CA GLN A 79 4.45 -8.81 -0.35
C GLN A 79 4.61 -10.34 -0.46
N ALA A 80 3.59 -11.11 -0.06
CA ALA A 80 3.61 -12.57 -0.13
C ALA A 80 3.74 -13.10 -1.56
N ALA A 81 3.24 -12.36 -2.56
CA ALA A 81 3.42 -12.70 -3.98
C ALA A 81 4.85 -12.43 -4.49
N ILE A 82 5.53 -11.41 -3.94
CA ILE A 82 6.85 -10.96 -4.44
C ILE A 82 8.01 -11.66 -3.71
N VAL A 83 7.97 -11.71 -2.38
CA VAL A 83 9.09 -12.18 -1.53
C VAL A 83 9.66 -13.55 -1.93
N PRO A 84 8.85 -14.56 -2.31
CA PRO A 84 9.37 -15.87 -2.72
C PRO A 84 10.28 -15.83 -3.95
N THR A 85 10.18 -14.79 -4.78
CA THR A 85 10.94 -14.64 -6.03
C THR A 85 12.27 -13.89 -5.85
N LEU A 86 12.52 -13.35 -4.66
CA LEU A 86 13.69 -12.53 -4.37
C LEU A 86 14.95 -13.38 -4.20
N ASP A 87 16.08 -12.84 -4.64
CA ASP A 87 17.38 -13.36 -4.27
C ASP A 87 17.72 -13.04 -2.80
N GLU A 88 18.81 -13.61 -2.29
CA GLU A 88 19.19 -13.47 -0.89
C GLU A 88 19.54 -12.03 -0.50
N ALA A 89 20.19 -11.26 -1.38
CA ALA A 89 20.55 -9.88 -1.11
C ALA A 89 19.31 -8.99 -1.02
N GLN A 90 18.35 -9.19 -1.92
CA GLN A 90 17.06 -8.51 -1.92
C GLN A 90 16.24 -8.88 -0.68
N ARG A 91 16.21 -10.15 -0.27
CA ARG A 91 15.53 -10.59 0.96
C ARG A 91 16.09 -9.92 2.21
N GLN A 92 17.40 -9.73 2.31
CA GLN A 92 18.00 -9.05 3.45
C GLN A 92 17.57 -7.58 3.55
N LYS A 93 17.45 -6.88 2.42
CA LYS A 93 16.95 -5.50 2.37
C LYS A 93 15.48 -5.42 2.80
N VAL A 94 14.64 -6.35 2.34
CA VAL A 94 13.25 -6.46 2.78
C VAL A 94 13.16 -6.73 4.29
N ALA A 95 13.93 -7.68 4.80
CA ALA A 95 13.95 -8.01 6.22
C ALA A 95 14.45 -6.84 7.10
N ALA A 96 15.30 -5.96 6.57
CA ALA A 96 15.67 -4.73 7.26
C ALA A 96 14.49 -3.74 7.34
N ALA A 97 13.73 -3.58 6.25
CA ALA A 97 12.54 -2.74 6.21
C ALA A 97 11.42 -3.27 7.12
N GLU A 98 11.24 -4.59 7.22
CA GLU A 98 10.26 -5.23 8.13
C GLU A 98 10.52 -4.93 9.61
N ARG A 99 11.80 -4.75 9.98
CA ARG A 99 12.22 -4.46 11.37
C ARG A 99 12.22 -2.96 11.70
N ALA A 100 11.88 -2.10 10.74
CA ALA A 100 11.83 -0.67 10.97
C ALA A 100 10.78 -0.29 12.04
N LEU A 101 11.04 0.78 12.78
CA LEU A 101 10.08 1.35 13.72
C LEU A 101 8.91 2.00 12.98
N GLY A 102 7.72 1.97 13.58
CA GLY A 102 6.50 2.54 13.01
C GLY A 102 5.30 1.64 13.27
N ASP A 103 4.10 2.10 12.88
CA ASP A 103 2.93 1.23 12.88
C ASP A 103 3.01 0.16 11.77
N GLU A 104 2.11 -0.82 11.82
CA GLU A 104 2.09 -1.93 10.87
C GLU A 104 1.96 -1.48 9.41
N THR A 105 1.09 -0.51 9.13
CA THR A 105 0.88 0.01 7.77
C THR A 105 2.15 0.72 7.29
N GLN A 106 2.77 1.54 8.14
CA GLN A 106 4.03 2.23 7.83
C GLN A 106 5.18 1.25 7.54
N ARG A 107 5.25 0.15 8.29
CA ARG A 107 6.25 -0.91 8.04
C ARG A 107 6.01 -1.61 6.71
N LEU A 108 4.76 -1.99 6.40
CA LEU A 108 4.41 -2.58 5.11
C LEU A 108 4.72 -1.66 3.94
N LEU A 109 4.39 -0.37 4.05
CA LEU A 109 4.77 0.63 3.03
C LEU A 109 6.28 0.74 2.89
N GLY A 110 7.03 0.72 4.00
CA GLY A 110 8.50 0.71 3.98
C GLY A 110 9.08 -0.50 3.23
N VAL A 111 8.50 -1.68 3.41
CA VAL A 111 8.86 -2.88 2.65
C VAL A 111 8.62 -2.67 1.16
N HIS A 112 7.47 -2.12 0.77
CA HIS A 112 7.14 -1.87 -0.64
C HIS A 112 7.99 -0.77 -1.28
N VAL A 113 8.43 0.24 -0.52
CA VAL A 113 9.43 1.21 -1.00
C VAL A 113 10.75 0.50 -1.30
N ALA A 114 11.22 -0.38 -0.40
CA ALA A 114 12.43 -1.16 -0.63
C ALA A 114 12.29 -2.07 -1.87
N LEU A 115 11.15 -2.77 -2.01
CA LEU A 115 10.87 -3.60 -3.17
C LEU A 115 10.83 -2.79 -4.47
N ALA A 116 10.17 -1.64 -4.49
CA ALA A 116 10.08 -0.76 -5.66
C ALA A 116 11.45 -0.19 -6.08
N ARG A 117 12.37 -0.05 -5.12
CA ARG A 117 13.73 0.40 -5.39
C ARG A 117 14.62 -0.71 -5.99
N GLU A 118 14.40 -1.96 -5.56
CA GLU A 118 15.22 -3.11 -5.96
C GLU A 118 14.72 -3.78 -7.24
N LEU A 119 13.41 -3.75 -7.50
CA LEU A 119 12.79 -4.49 -8.58
C LEU A 119 12.38 -3.55 -9.72
N PRO A 120 12.97 -3.68 -10.93
CA PRO A 120 12.60 -2.84 -12.07
C PRO A 120 11.17 -3.12 -12.56
N ASP A 121 10.66 -4.33 -12.34
CA ASP A 121 9.32 -4.78 -12.73
C ASP A 121 8.30 -4.67 -11.58
N TYR A 122 8.64 -3.99 -10.47
CA TYR A 122 7.76 -3.85 -9.30
C TYR A 122 6.34 -3.40 -9.66
N TRP A 123 6.22 -2.33 -10.46
CA TRP A 123 4.91 -1.78 -10.82
C TRP A 123 4.07 -2.73 -11.68
N GLN A 124 4.69 -3.56 -12.51
CA GLN A 124 3.97 -4.59 -13.25
C GLN A 124 3.41 -5.67 -12.32
N ARG A 125 4.18 -6.06 -11.29
CA ARG A 125 3.73 -6.99 -10.25
C ARG A 125 2.62 -6.39 -9.39
N PHE A 126 2.74 -5.10 -9.06
CA PHE A 126 1.70 -4.33 -8.38
C PHE A 126 0.37 -4.36 -9.15
N GLU A 127 0.39 -4.06 -10.46
CA GLU A 127 -0.82 -4.08 -11.28
C GLU A 127 -1.43 -5.49 -11.41
N THR A 128 -0.58 -6.52 -11.48
CA THR A 128 -1.04 -7.92 -11.49
C THR A 128 -1.74 -8.28 -10.18
N ALA A 129 -1.15 -7.92 -9.04
CA ALA A 129 -1.75 -8.16 -7.73
C ALA A 129 -3.03 -7.33 -7.53
N ARG A 130 -3.06 -6.07 -7.97
CA ARG A 130 -4.24 -5.21 -7.96
C ARG A 130 -5.42 -5.86 -8.69
N ALA A 131 -5.18 -6.40 -9.88
CA ALA A 131 -6.21 -7.07 -10.67
C ALA A 131 -6.77 -8.29 -9.93
N ALA A 132 -5.89 -9.13 -9.38
CA ALA A 132 -6.26 -10.31 -8.59
C ALA A 132 -7.05 -9.93 -7.32
N TYR A 133 -6.56 -8.95 -6.57
CA TYR A 133 -7.19 -8.46 -5.34
C TYR A 133 -8.60 -7.92 -5.61
N THR A 134 -8.75 -7.06 -6.62
CA THR A 134 -10.06 -6.47 -6.97
C THR A 134 -11.06 -7.55 -7.39
N ALA A 135 -10.64 -8.52 -8.20
CA ALA A 135 -11.48 -9.63 -8.64
C ALA A 135 -11.95 -10.51 -7.47
N ALA A 136 -11.07 -10.80 -6.51
CA ALA A 136 -11.40 -11.58 -5.31
C ALA A 136 -12.43 -10.86 -4.42
N ARG A 137 -12.28 -9.54 -4.24
CA ARG A 137 -13.18 -8.74 -3.38
C ARG A 137 -14.59 -8.59 -3.96
N VAL A 138 -14.72 -8.49 -5.28
CA VAL A 138 -16.03 -8.43 -5.96
C VAL A 138 -16.72 -9.80 -5.92
N SER A 139 -16.00 -10.88 -6.18
CA SER A 139 -16.54 -12.25 -6.21
C SER A 139 -17.11 -12.69 -4.86
N SER A 140 -16.40 -12.36 -3.76
CA SER A 140 -16.84 -12.63 -2.39
C SER A 140 -18.20 -11.99 -2.03
N GLY A 141 -18.59 -10.89 -2.70
CA GLY A 141 -19.91 -10.27 -2.55
C GLY A 141 -21.03 -11.00 -3.29
N GLY A 142 -20.73 -11.62 -4.43
CA GLY A 142 -21.71 -12.32 -5.27
C GLY A 142 -22.12 -13.70 -4.74
N GLU A 143 -21.19 -14.44 -4.13
CA GLU A 143 -21.44 -15.81 -3.64
C GLU A 143 -22.48 -15.84 -2.51
N ARG A 144 -22.49 -14.85 -1.61
CA ARG A 144 -23.51 -14.76 -0.55
C ARG A 144 -24.92 -14.55 -1.12
N ARG A 145 -25.06 -13.81 -2.23
CA ARG A 145 -26.34 -13.60 -2.91
C ARG A 145 -26.81 -14.85 -3.67
N GLY A 146 -25.88 -15.58 -4.29
CA GLY A 146 -26.18 -16.85 -4.98
C GLY A 146 -26.56 -18.01 -4.05
N LEU A 147 -26.16 -17.94 -2.78
CA LEU A 147 -26.57 -18.91 -1.75
C LEU A 147 -27.96 -18.57 -1.19
N LEU A 148 -28.23 -17.29 -0.88
CA LEU A 148 -29.54 -16.85 -0.41
C LEU A 148 -30.62 -16.99 -1.50
N GLY A 149 -30.32 -16.68 -2.77
CA GLY A 149 -31.26 -16.87 -3.87
C GLY A 149 -31.66 -18.33 -4.12
N ARG A 150 -30.81 -19.30 -3.74
CA ARG A 150 -31.12 -20.74 -3.83
C ARG A 150 -31.94 -21.27 -2.64
N LEU A 151 -31.89 -20.59 -1.50
CA LEU A 151 -32.65 -20.97 -0.30
C LEU A 151 -34.05 -20.35 -0.25
N PHE A 152 -34.27 -19.23 -0.95
CA PHE A 152 -35.56 -18.53 -0.98
C PHE A 152 -36.26 -18.56 -2.35
N GLY A 153 -35.71 -19.30 -3.33
CA GLY A 153 -36.20 -19.35 -4.71
C GLY A 153 -36.83 -20.69 -5.06
N ARG A 154 -37.95 -21.04 -4.41
CA ARG A 154 -38.85 -22.10 -4.88
C ARG A 154 -40.25 -21.92 -4.29
N ASP A 155 -41.07 -21.13 -4.97
CA ASP A 155 -42.52 -21.28 -5.12
C ASP A 155 -42.95 -20.51 -6.39
#